data_AF-A0A4Y6U7P4-F1
#
_entry.id   AF-A0A4Y6U7P4-F1
#
_cell.length_a   1.000
_cell.length_b   1.000
_cell.length_c   1.000
_cell.angle_alpha   90.00
_cell.angle_beta   90.00
_cell.angle_gamma   90.00
#
_symmetry.space_group_name_H-M   'P 1'
#
loop_
_entity.id
_entity.type
_entity.pdbx_description
1 polymer ?
#
loop_
_entity_poly.entity_id
_entity_poly.type
_entity_poly.pdbx_seq_one_letter_code
_entity_poly.pdbx_strand_id
1 'polypeptide(L)'
;MTSLPKGASQRAHDFAKVVQSGLGCASPTVVRLEGTMPCWINSFWTATQRQGHALHEVPYRACFKPELPAFLIKHLTKPGEVVFDPFMGRGTVPLEALLQKRQAAGNDINPLSIALLQPRLAPPALGQIQEALTSIPWEGPLGRGRLQGHVAEKDLLAFYHPGTLRQLKILRRWLNDPVEGQPRHGVDNTARWIRMVALARLSGHSSGYFSAPSMPPNQAVSAARQRALNERRGAGPPERPVAAIITKKSRSLLRDGPPPLVGDGVVPLFTRPAWSVPAMATGSVDLVVTSPPFLDVVHYGQANWLRCWFAGFNSKAVQVSVWPNPMKWQAMAHDVLVEMARLLRPGGFLAFEVGKVRKGTVDLAQLVWETAQNLPYRRLGCLVHEQGFTKTAHCWGVDNNQGGTNGNRIVLFERL
;
A
#
# COMPACT_ATOMS: atom_id res chain seq x y z
N MET A 1 31.18 -8.88 16.08
CA MET A 1 29.90 -9.47 15.59
C MET A 1 28.93 -9.46 16.76
N THR A 2 27.80 -8.75 16.67
CA THR A 2 26.72 -8.94 17.65
C THR A 2 26.06 -10.28 17.36
N SER A 3 26.24 -11.24 18.26
CA SER A 3 25.49 -12.50 18.24
C SER A 3 24.02 -12.21 18.50
N LEU A 4 23.13 -12.96 17.84
CA LEU A 4 21.70 -12.90 18.17
C LEU A 4 21.47 -13.34 19.63
N PRO A 5 20.39 -12.86 20.27
CA PRO A 5 20.03 -13.28 21.62
C PRO A 5 19.86 -14.81 21.73
N LYS A 6 20.17 -15.36 22.92
CA LYS A 6 20.05 -16.80 23.19
C LYS A 6 18.64 -17.31 22.87
N GLY A 7 18.59 -18.50 22.27
CA GLY A 7 17.35 -19.19 21.90
C GLY A 7 16.76 -18.78 20.55
N ALA A 8 17.35 -17.83 19.82
CA ALA A 8 16.93 -17.47 18.46
C ALA A 8 16.86 -18.71 17.56
N SER A 9 15.84 -18.82 16.71
CA SER A 9 15.72 -19.98 15.82
C SER A 9 16.88 -20.05 14.82
N GLN A 10 17.11 -21.25 14.27
CA GLN A 10 18.05 -21.43 13.18
C GLN A 10 17.76 -20.48 12.00
N ARG A 11 16.48 -20.25 11.70
CA ARG A 11 16.06 -19.33 10.62
C ARG A 11 16.47 -17.88 10.92
N ALA A 12 16.39 -17.43 12.17
CA ALA A 12 16.87 -16.11 12.57
C ALA A 12 18.40 -16.01 12.39
N HIS A 13 19.15 -17.05 12.78
CA HIS A 13 20.60 -17.11 12.58
C HIS A 13 20.99 -17.10 11.10
N ASP A 14 20.26 -17.83 10.25
CA ASP A 14 20.51 -17.86 8.81
C ASP A 14 20.20 -16.50 8.16
N PHE A 15 19.11 -15.85 8.57
CA PHE A 15 18.79 -14.49 8.14
C PHE A 15 19.88 -13.48 8.55
N ALA A 16 20.35 -13.54 9.79
CA ALA A 16 21.43 -12.65 10.26
C ALA A 16 22.74 -12.86 9.48
N LYS A 17 23.09 -14.10 9.13
CA LYS A 17 24.24 -14.39 8.26
C LYS A 17 24.08 -13.78 6.87
N VAL A 18 22.88 -13.89 6.28
CA VAL A 18 22.56 -13.28 4.99
C VAL A 18 22.70 -11.77 5.03
N VAL A 19 22.17 -11.13 6.07
CA VAL A 19 22.27 -9.67 6.26
C VAL A 19 23.72 -9.24 6.48
N GLN A 20 24.50 -9.99 7.26
CA GLN A 20 25.90 -9.67 7.56
C GLN A 20 26.85 -9.89 6.38
N SER A 21 26.58 -10.85 5.49
CA SER A 21 27.40 -11.10 4.30
C SER A 21 27.30 -9.99 3.24
N GLY A 22 26.37 -9.04 3.42
CA GLY A 22 26.15 -7.93 2.51
C GLY A 22 25.46 -8.33 1.20
N LEU A 23 25.00 -9.58 1.04
CA LEU A 23 24.24 -10.03 -0.14
C LEU A 23 24.95 -9.76 -1.49
N GLY A 24 26.28 -9.72 -1.51
CA GLY A 24 27.04 -9.36 -2.72
C GLY A 24 27.04 -7.86 -3.05
N CYS A 25 26.62 -7.00 -2.13
CA CYS A 25 26.82 -5.55 -2.23
C CYS A 25 28.32 -5.21 -2.23
N ALA A 26 28.69 -4.11 -2.89
CA ALA A 26 30.07 -3.65 -3.00
C ALA A 26 30.73 -3.28 -1.64
N SER A 27 29.94 -3.17 -0.57
CA SER A 27 30.43 -2.83 0.78
C SER A 27 29.88 -3.80 1.83
N PRO A 28 30.69 -4.18 2.82
CA PRO A 28 30.26 -5.05 3.91
C PRO A 28 29.17 -4.37 4.74
N THR A 29 28.27 -5.17 5.31
CA THR A 29 27.23 -4.65 6.21
C THR A 29 27.85 -4.08 7.46
N VAL A 30 27.56 -2.81 7.73
CA VAL A 30 28.02 -2.13 8.94
C VAL A 30 27.08 -2.50 10.08
N VAL A 31 27.65 -2.89 11.22
CA VAL A 31 26.87 -3.21 12.42
C VAL A 31 27.10 -2.11 13.45
N ARG A 32 26.01 -1.48 13.93
CA ARG A 32 26.05 -0.44 14.97
C ARG A 32 25.05 -0.75 16.07
N LEU A 33 25.34 -0.34 17.28
CA LEU A 33 24.37 -0.32 18.37
C LEU A 33 23.75 1.07 18.45
N GLU A 34 22.43 1.15 18.33
CA GLU A 34 21.66 2.36 18.61
C GLU A 34 20.93 2.12 19.95
N GLY A 35 21.46 2.67 21.04
CA GLY A 35 21.02 2.28 22.39
C GLY A 35 21.29 0.79 22.65
N THR A 36 20.22 0.02 22.87
CA THR A 36 20.30 -1.45 23.05
C THR A 36 19.98 -2.24 21.77
N MET A 37 19.64 -1.55 20.68
CA MET A 37 19.20 -2.17 19.43
C MET A 37 20.37 -2.39 18.47
N PRO A 38 20.72 -3.64 18.12
CA PRO A 38 21.69 -3.90 17.07
C PRO A 38 21.09 -3.55 15.71
N CYS A 39 21.80 -2.73 14.94
CA CYS A 39 21.40 -2.23 13.63
C CYS A 39 22.37 -2.75 12.56
N TRP A 40 21.84 -3.38 11.51
CA TRP A 40 22.56 -3.79 10.32
C TRP A 40 22.30 -2.80 9.19
N ILE A 41 23.35 -2.11 8.75
CA ILE A 41 23.26 -1.00 7.79
C ILE A 41 23.91 -1.41 6.47
N ASN A 42 23.12 -1.46 5.40
CA ASN A 42 23.60 -1.71 4.02
C ASN A 42 22.52 -1.35 2.98
N SER A 43 22.83 -1.48 1.70
CA SER A 43 21.87 -1.42 0.59
C SER A 43 21.30 -2.82 0.26
N PHE A 44 20.49 -3.40 1.16
CA PHE A 44 20.00 -4.79 1.05
C PHE A 44 19.19 -5.16 -0.21
N TRP A 45 18.68 -4.16 -0.94
CA TRP A 45 18.04 -4.33 -2.25
C TRP A 45 18.45 -3.17 -3.18
N THR A 46 18.38 -3.38 -4.49
CA THR A 46 18.91 -2.41 -5.47
C THR A 46 18.04 -1.16 -5.62
N ALA A 47 18.65 -0.06 -6.07
CA ALA A 47 17.97 1.21 -6.34
C ALA A 47 17.36 1.29 -7.76
N THR A 48 17.56 0.26 -8.58
CA THR A 48 17.18 0.27 -9.99
C THR A 48 15.69 0.55 -10.16
N GLN A 49 15.34 1.64 -10.83
CA GLN A 49 13.96 1.97 -11.14
C GLN A 49 13.36 0.87 -12.02
N ARG A 50 12.21 0.32 -11.61
CA ARG A 50 11.34 -0.61 -12.37
C ARG A 50 11.73 -2.10 -12.37
N GLN A 51 12.12 -2.69 -11.23
CA GLN A 51 12.22 -4.15 -11.12
C GLN A 51 10.98 -4.85 -10.54
N GLY A 52 10.01 -4.10 -10.01
CA GLY A 52 8.77 -4.68 -9.50
C GLY A 52 7.82 -5.16 -10.60
N HIS A 53 7.09 -6.22 -10.31
CA HIS A 53 6.01 -6.75 -11.15
C HIS A 53 5.00 -5.65 -11.52
N ALA A 54 4.49 -5.66 -12.75
CA ALA A 54 3.59 -4.65 -13.29
C ALA A 54 2.33 -4.40 -12.45
N LEU A 55 1.86 -5.39 -11.68
CA LEU A 55 0.72 -5.30 -10.77
C LEU A 55 0.99 -4.34 -9.58
N HIS A 56 2.24 -3.95 -9.32
CA HIS A 56 2.58 -2.91 -8.36
C HIS A 56 2.44 -1.49 -8.90
N GLU A 57 2.18 -1.28 -10.19
CA GLU A 57 2.03 0.04 -10.79
C GLU A 57 0.64 0.67 -10.58
N VAL A 58 0.03 0.40 -9.42
CA VAL A 58 -1.21 1.01 -8.92
C VAL A 58 -0.85 2.01 -7.85
N PRO A 59 -1.07 3.32 -8.06
CA PRO A 59 -0.34 4.28 -7.27
C PRO A 59 -1.15 4.67 -6.03
N TYR A 60 -0.50 4.71 -4.88
CA TYR A 60 -1.09 4.94 -3.56
C TYR A 60 0.00 5.57 -2.68
N ARG A 61 -0.40 6.38 -1.68
CA ARG A 61 0.57 7.05 -0.80
C ARG A 61 0.98 6.11 0.33
N ALA A 62 2.18 6.31 0.88
CA ALA A 62 2.67 5.59 2.06
C ALA A 62 2.72 4.06 1.80
N CYS A 63 3.38 3.69 0.72
CA CYS A 63 3.74 2.30 0.45
C CYS A 63 5.26 2.20 0.36
N PHE A 64 5.83 1.14 0.91
CA PHE A 64 7.23 0.78 0.60
C PHE A 64 7.34 0.13 -0.78
N LYS A 65 8.57 0.16 -1.31
CA LYS A 65 8.92 -0.47 -2.57
C LYS A 65 8.77 -2.01 -2.47
N PRO A 66 8.32 -2.72 -3.51
CA PRO A 66 8.11 -4.18 -3.47
C PRO A 66 9.35 -5.00 -3.07
N GLU A 67 10.55 -4.48 -3.33
CA GLU A 67 11.81 -5.14 -3.03
C GLU A 67 12.03 -5.36 -1.52
N LEU A 68 11.52 -4.46 -0.66
CA LEU A 68 11.59 -4.58 0.79
C LEU A 68 10.85 -5.81 1.33
N PRO A 69 9.53 -5.97 1.10
CA PRO A 69 8.83 -7.16 1.55
C PRO A 69 9.30 -8.39 0.78
N ALA A 70 9.70 -8.26 -0.49
CA ALA A 70 10.21 -9.39 -1.25
C ALA A 70 11.45 -10.01 -0.60
N PHE A 71 12.38 -9.16 -0.14
CA PHE A 71 13.58 -9.56 0.59
C PHE A 71 13.23 -10.31 1.88
N LEU A 72 12.34 -9.73 2.70
CA LEU A 72 11.95 -10.32 3.98
C LEU A 72 11.22 -11.66 3.79
N ILE A 73 10.26 -11.73 2.87
CA ILE A 73 9.51 -12.95 2.54
C ILE A 73 10.46 -14.05 2.09
N LYS A 74 11.39 -13.75 1.19
CA LYS A 74 12.36 -14.71 0.66
C LYS A 74 13.18 -15.39 1.75
N HIS A 75 13.63 -14.62 2.74
CA HIS A 75 14.60 -15.09 3.73
C HIS A 75 14.00 -15.49 5.09
N LEU A 76 12.79 -15.03 5.42
CA LEU A 76 12.11 -15.35 6.69
C LEU A 76 10.97 -16.36 6.53
N THR A 77 10.62 -16.75 5.29
CA THR A 77 9.57 -17.76 5.03
C THR A 77 9.95 -18.80 3.98
N LYS A 78 9.20 -19.89 3.93
CA LYS A 78 9.20 -20.92 2.89
C LYS A 78 7.93 -20.84 2.02
N PRO A 79 7.94 -21.37 0.78
CA PRO A 79 6.71 -21.53 0.01
C PRO A 79 5.61 -22.23 0.82
N GLY A 80 4.36 -21.78 0.65
CA GLY A 80 3.20 -22.26 1.40
C GLY A 80 3.00 -21.65 2.79
N GLU A 81 4.01 -21.02 3.40
CA GLU A 81 3.86 -20.28 4.67
C GLU A 81 3.04 -18.99 4.48
N VAL A 82 2.41 -18.51 5.56
CA VAL A 82 1.44 -17.40 5.57
C VAL A 82 2.13 -16.08 5.89
N VAL A 83 1.97 -15.10 5.00
CA VAL A 83 2.45 -13.73 5.16
C VAL A 83 1.27 -12.77 5.36
N PHE A 84 1.36 -11.91 6.37
CA PHE A 84 0.30 -10.97 6.72
C PHE A 84 0.79 -9.51 6.77
N ASP A 85 -0.11 -8.58 6.46
CA ASP A 85 0.09 -7.15 6.65
C ASP A 85 -1.15 -6.50 7.30
N PRO A 86 -1.05 -6.01 8.56
CA PRO A 86 -2.15 -5.34 9.24
C PRO A 86 -2.44 -3.92 8.73
N PHE A 87 -1.55 -3.34 7.92
CA PHE A 87 -1.66 -2.01 7.31
C PHE A 87 -1.47 -2.09 5.78
N MET A 88 -2.17 -3.03 5.13
CA MET A 88 -1.85 -3.46 3.77
C MET A 88 -1.84 -2.33 2.74
N GLY A 89 -2.64 -1.27 2.89
CA GLY A 89 -2.74 -0.18 1.93
C GLY A 89 -3.11 -0.71 0.55
N ARG A 90 -2.25 -0.47 -0.45
CA ARG A 90 -2.43 -1.09 -1.77
C ARG A 90 -1.99 -2.57 -1.82
N GLY A 91 -1.72 -3.24 -0.71
CA GLY A 91 -1.37 -4.65 -0.66
C GLY A 91 -0.06 -5.03 -1.34
N THR A 92 1.02 -4.27 -1.12
CA THR A 92 2.35 -4.66 -1.60
C THR A 92 2.78 -6.01 -0.99
N VAL A 93 2.58 -6.21 0.31
CA VAL A 93 2.98 -7.43 1.03
C VAL A 93 2.18 -8.67 0.58
N PRO A 94 0.83 -8.65 0.57
CA PRO A 94 0.07 -9.81 0.09
C PRO A 94 0.40 -10.19 -1.35
N LEU A 95 0.61 -9.20 -2.23
CA LEU A 95 0.96 -9.47 -3.62
C LEU A 95 2.36 -10.09 -3.75
N GLU A 96 3.36 -9.58 -3.03
CA GLU A 96 4.71 -10.17 -3.02
C GLU A 96 4.74 -11.58 -2.41
N ALA A 97 3.92 -11.84 -1.39
CA ALA A 97 3.76 -13.17 -0.83
C ALA A 97 3.27 -14.17 -1.90
N LEU A 98 2.20 -13.83 -2.63
CA LEU A 98 1.70 -14.67 -3.70
C LEU A 98 2.73 -14.85 -4.82
N LEU A 99 3.38 -13.78 -5.28
CA LEU A 99 4.42 -13.86 -6.32
C LEU A 99 5.57 -14.81 -5.95
N GLN A 100 5.82 -14.95 -4.65
CA GLN A 100 6.81 -15.89 -4.12
C GLN A 100 6.20 -17.24 -3.68
N LYS A 101 4.98 -17.58 -4.08
CA LYS A 101 4.30 -18.84 -3.75
C LYS A 101 4.09 -19.05 -2.23
N ARG A 102 3.88 -17.96 -1.48
CA ARG A 102 3.42 -17.97 -0.08
C ARG A 102 1.91 -17.76 -0.04
N GLN A 103 1.28 -18.20 1.04
CA GLN A 103 -0.09 -17.79 1.34
C GLN A 103 -0.07 -16.34 1.82
N ALA A 104 -1.12 -15.59 1.50
CA ALA A 104 -1.20 -14.18 1.79
C ALA A 104 -2.47 -13.88 2.59
N ALA A 105 -2.40 -12.92 3.49
CA ALA A 105 -3.55 -12.29 4.12
C ALA A 105 -3.26 -10.80 4.34
N GLY A 106 -4.31 -9.97 4.41
CA GLY A 106 -4.14 -8.53 4.57
C GLY A 106 -5.28 -7.87 5.31
N ASN A 107 -4.98 -6.79 6.01
CA ASN A 107 -5.96 -5.96 6.69
C ASN A 107 -5.64 -4.47 6.48
N ASP A 108 -6.67 -3.64 6.40
CA ASP A 108 -6.54 -2.18 6.50
C ASP A 108 -7.82 -1.60 7.08
N ILE A 109 -7.74 -0.48 7.79
CA ILE A 109 -8.94 0.25 8.20
C ILE A 109 -9.64 0.93 7.01
N ASN A 110 -8.91 1.20 5.92
CA ASN A 110 -9.42 1.83 4.72
C ASN A 110 -10.06 0.81 3.76
N PRO A 111 -11.38 0.86 3.51
CA PRO A 111 -12.04 -0.08 2.59
C PRO A 111 -11.55 0.04 1.13
N LEU A 112 -10.91 1.16 0.76
CA LEU A 112 -10.28 1.29 -0.56
C LEU A 112 -9.13 0.28 -0.76
N SER A 113 -8.48 -0.18 0.32
CA SER A 113 -7.36 -1.11 0.24
C SER A 113 -7.77 -2.44 -0.41
N ILE A 114 -8.95 -2.98 -0.06
CA ILE A 114 -9.51 -4.17 -0.72
C ILE A 114 -9.83 -3.89 -2.19
N ALA A 115 -10.48 -2.76 -2.50
CA ALA A 115 -10.82 -2.38 -3.87
C ALA A 115 -9.58 -2.21 -4.77
N LEU A 116 -8.42 -1.90 -4.19
CA LEU A 116 -7.16 -1.78 -4.90
C LEU A 116 -6.41 -3.12 -5.00
N LEU A 117 -6.50 -3.99 -3.99
CA LEU A 117 -5.74 -5.24 -3.92
C LEU A 117 -6.43 -6.42 -4.59
N GLN A 118 -7.67 -6.71 -4.20
CA GLN A 118 -8.39 -7.92 -4.57
C GLN A 118 -8.32 -8.25 -6.07
N PRO A 119 -8.58 -7.32 -7.02
CA PRO A 119 -8.53 -7.66 -8.44
C PRO A 119 -7.13 -8.01 -8.97
N ARG A 120 -6.06 -7.69 -8.25
CA ARG A 120 -4.69 -8.06 -8.65
C ARG A 120 -4.26 -9.43 -8.17
N LEU A 121 -4.99 -10.02 -7.23
CA LEU A 121 -4.69 -11.35 -6.70
C LEU A 121 -5.10 -12.46 -7.69
N ALA A 122 -6.12 -12.19 -8.50
CA ALA A 122 -6.56 -13.07 -9.58
C ALA A 122 -7.02 -12.21 -10.76
N PRO A 123 -6.11 -11.59 -11.53
CA PRO A 123 -6.50 -10.63 -12.56
C PRO A 123 -7.28 -11.27 -13.71
N PRO A 124 -8.30 -10.59 -14.27
CA PRO A 124 -9.05 -11.09 -15.43
C PRO A 124 -8.21 -10.97 -16.72
N ALA A 125 -8.61 -11.71 -17.75
CA ALA A 125 -8.00 -11.60 -19.06
C ALA A 125 -8.34 -10.23 -19.71
N LEU A 126 -7.43 -9.72 -20.54
CA LEU A 126 -7.63 -8.43 -21.22
C LEU A 126 -8.90 -8.41 -22.07
N GLY A 127 -9.23 -9.53 -22.73
CA GLY A 127 -10.45 -9.66 -23.53
C GLY A 127 -11.74 -9.45 -22.70
N GLN A 128 -11.80 -10.04 -21.50
CA GLN A 128 -12.94 -9.88 -20.59
C GLN A 128 -13.12 -8.42 -20.17
N ILE A 129 -12.02 -7.71 -19.91
CA ILE A 129 -12.04 -6.28 -19.59
C ILE A 129 -12.59 -5.47 -20.76
N GLN A 130 -12.14 -5.75 -21.98
CA GLN A 130 -12.58 -5.04 -23.18
C GLN A 130 -14.07 -5.28 -23.46
N GLU A 131 -14.52 -6.53 -23.37
CA GLU A 131 -15.92 -6.92 -23.52
C GLU A 131 -16.81 -6.22 -22.49
N ALA A 132 -16.41 -6.24 -21.21
CA ALA A 132 -17.13 -5.55 -20.15
C ALA A 132 -17.21 -4.04 -20.41
N LEU A 133 -16.15 -3.39 -20.89
CA LEU A 133 -16.15 -1.97 -21.22
C LEU A 133 -17.08 -1.63 -22.41
N THR A 134 -17.19 -2.53 -23.39
CA THR A 134 -18.13 -2.39 -24.53
C THR A 134 -19.59 -2.54 -24.08
N SER A 135 -19.85 -3.35 -23.04
CA SER A 135 -21.22 -3.53 -22.51
C SER A 135 -21.77 -2.32 -21.74
N ILE A 136 -20.93 -1.34 -21.40
CA ILE A 136 -21.34 -0.16 -20.65
C ILE A 136 -22.12 0.80 -21.56
N PRO A 137 -23.33 1.24 -21.18
CA PRO A 137 -24.08 2.23 -21.94
C PRO A 137 -23.48 3.62 -21.71
N TRP A 138 -22.43 3.96 -22.44
CA TRP A 138 -21.72 5.25 -22.35
C TRP A 138 -22.61 6.46 -22.75
N GLU A 139 -23.78 6.17 -23.33
CA GLU A 139 -24.82 7.12 -23.74
C GLU A 139 -26.15 6.81 -23.04
N GLY A 140 -27.06 7.78 -22.99
CA GLY A 140 -28.36 7.64 -22.31
C GLY A 140 -28.42 8.22 -20.89
N PRO A 141 -29.62 8.30 -20.28
CA PRO A 141 -29.83 9.02 -19.03
C PRO A 141 -29.05 8.36 -17.88
N LEU A 142 -28.46 9.19 -17.01
CA LEU A 142 -28.04 8.71 -15.69
C LEU A 142 -29.32 8.27 -14.95
N GLY A 143 -29.42 7.00 -14.56
CA GLY A 143 -30.61 6.47 -13.88
C GLY A 143 -31.01 7.26 -12.62
N ARG A 144 -32.14 6.93 -11.99
CA ARG A 144 -32.55 7.56 -10.72
C ARG A 144 -31.91 6.82 -9.54
N GLY A 145 -31.50 7.52 -8.47
CA GLY A 145 -30.87 6.92 -7.28
C GLY A 145 -29.75 7.77 -6.68
N ARG A 146 -29.59 7.78 -5.35
CA ARG A 146 -28.50 8.49 -4.64
C ARG A 146 -27.40 7.50 -4.26
N LEU A 147 -26.22 7.65 -4.86
CA LEU A 147 -24.99 6.99 -4.38
C LEU A 147 -24.40 7.77 -3.20
N GLN A 148 -23.78 7.08 -2.24
CA GLN A 148 -23.05 7.71 -1.13
C GLN A 148 -21.85 8.52 -1.64
N GLY A 149 -21.33 9.43 -0.80
CA GLY A 149 -20.15 10.24 -1.13
C GLY A 149 -20.46 11.36 -2.14
N HIS A 150 -21.59 12.06 -1.97
CA HIS A 150 -21.97 13.18 -2.84
C HIS A 150 -20.86 14.26 -2.85
N VAL A 151 -20.50 14.70 -4.05
CA VAL A 151 -19.61 15.85 -4.30
C VAL A 151 -20.33 16.76 -5.27
N ALA A 152 -20.22 18.07 -5.05
CA ALA A 152 -20.82 19.06 -5.93
C ALA A 152 -20.25 18.93 -7.35
N GLU A 153 -21.12 18.99 -8.36
CA GLU A 153 -20.71 18.84 -9.75
C GLU A 153 -19.67 19.86 -10.19
N LYS A 154 -19.81 21.11 -9.74
CA LYS A 154 -18.83 22.19 -9.97
C LYS A 154 -17.41 21.83 -9.50
N ASP A 155 -17.29 21.05 -8.42
CA ASP A 155 -15.99 20.65 -7.87
C ASP A 155 -15.36 19.53 -8.70
N LEU A 156 -16.17 18.64 -9.27
CA LEU A 156 -15.72 17.61 -10.21
C LEU A 156 -15.33 18.21 -11.57
N LEU A 157 -16.06 19.22 -12.04
CA LEU A 157 -15.74 19.96 -13.27
C LEU A 157 -14.42 20.74 -13.18
N ALA A 158 -13.90 20.98 -11.98
CA ALA A 158 -12.52 21.48 -11.84
C ALA A 158 -11.48 20.46 -12.34
N PHE A 159 -11.80 19.17 -12.30
CA PHE A 159 -10.89 18.10 -12.70
C PHE A 159 -11.19 17.54 -14.08
N TYR A 160 -12.45 17.50 -14.51
CA TYR A 160 -12.88 16.71 -15.67
C TYR A 160 -13.64 17.54 -16.70
N HIS A 161 -13.43 17.23 -17.98
CA HIS A 161 -14.29 17.72 -19.06
C HIS A 161 -15.73 17.24 -18.81
N PRO A 162 -16.79 18.00 -19.15
CA PRO A 162 -18.17 17.57 -18.96
C PRO A 162 -18.49 16.20 -19.56
N GLY A 163 -18.01 15.90 -20.77
CA GLY A 163 -18.19 14.59 -21.42
C GLY A 163 -17.50 13.45 -20.68
N THR A 164 -16.25 13.66 -20.22
CA THR A 164 -15.53 12.68 -19.39
C THR A 164 -16.19 12.49 -18.03
N LEU A 165 -16.64 13.57 -17.37
CA LEU A 165 -17.36 13.48 -16.10
C LEU A 165 -18.64 12.67 -16.25
N ARG A 166 -19.37 12.87 -17.36
CA ARG A 166 -20.56 12.08 -17.67
C ARG A 166 -20.22 10.59 -17.81
N GLN A 167 -19.19 10.24 -18.57
CA GLN A 167 -18.71 8.85 -18.68
C GLN A 167 -18.28 8.27 -17.32
N LEU A 168 -17.58 9.04 -16.49
CA LEU A 168 -17.19 8.61 -15.13
C LEU A 168 -18.40 8.39 -14.22
N LYS A 169 -19.44 9.24 -14.31
CA LYS A 169 -20.69 9.06 -13.57
C LYS A 169 -21.43 7.79 -14.03
N ILE A 170 -21.46 7.49 -15.33
CA ILE A 170 -22.02 6.25 -15.88
C ILE A 170 -21.24 5.04 -15.36
N LEU A 171 -19.92 5.03 -15.53
CA LEU A 171 -19.06 3.95 -15.06
C LEU A 171 -19.20 3.74 -13.54
N ARG A 172 -19.22 4.84 -12.77
CA ARG A 172 -19.46 4.81 -11.33
C ARG A 172 -20.77 4.08 -10.99
N ARG A 173 -21.86 4.37 -11.69
CA ARG A 173 -23.15 3.68 -11.47
C ARG A 173 -23.10 2.22 -11.90
N TRP A 174 -22.60 1.94 -13.10
CA TRP A 174 -22.44 0.58 -13.59
C TRP A 174 -21.61 -0.28 -12.61
N LEU A 175 -20.60 0.33 -11.98
CA LEU A 175 -19.78 -0.33 -10.98
C LEU A 175 -20.44 -0.46 -9.62
N ASN A 176 -21.32 0.45 -9.17
CA ASN A 176 -21.81 0.57 -7.79
C ASN A 176 -23.28 0.16 -7.59
N ASP A 177 -24.11 0.30 -8.62
CA ASP A 177 -25.53 -0.06 -8.56
C ASP A 177 -25.65 -1.61 -8.51
N PRO A 178 -26.50 -2.17 -7.63
CA PRO A 178 -26.71 -3.61 -7.55
C PRO A 178 -27.35 -4.16 -8.84
N VAL A 179 -27.12 -5.43 -9.12
CA VAL A 179 -27.84 -6.19 -10.17
C VAL A 179 -28.75 -7.17 -9.47
N GLU A 180 -30.04 -7.16 -9.80
CA GLU A 180 -31.00 -8.17 -9.31
C GLU A 180 -30.97 -8.35 -7.78
N GLY A 181 -30.85 -7.24 -7.04
CA GLY A 181 -30.78 -7.28 -5.57
C GLY A 181 -29.44 -7.75 -4.99
N GLN A 182 -28.44 -8.10 -5.81
CA GLN A 182 -27.09 -8.46 -5.40
C GLN A 182 -26.08 -7.33 -5.65
N PRO A 183 -25.13 -7.08 -4.72
CA PRO A 183 -24.05 -6.14 -4.97
C PRO A 183 -23.12 -6.66 -6.09
N ARG A 184 -22.97 -5.90 -7.20
CA ARG A 184 -22.01 -6.26 -8.29
C ARG A 184 -20.57 -6.48 -7.78
N HIS A 185 -20.18 -5.85 -6.67
CA HIS A 185 -18.82 -6.00 -6.09
C HIS A 185 -18.56 -7.39 -5.53
N GLY A 186 -19.62 -8.16 -5.25
CA GLY A 186 -19.53 -9.52 -4.72
C GLY A 186 -19.23 -10.58 -5.79
N VAL A 187 -19.52 -10.31 -7.07
CA VAL A 187 -19.72 -11.39 -8.05
C VAL A 187 -18.71 -11.37 -9.22
N ASP A 188 -18.30 -10.21 -9.73
CA ASP A 188 -17.45 -10.13 -10.94
C ASP A 188 -16.09 -9.47 -10.70
N ASN A 189 -15.03 -10.26 -10.87
CA ASN A 189 -13.66 -9.79 -10.76
C ASN A 189 -13.25 -8.83 -11.90
N THR A 190 -13.89 -8.90 -13.07
CA THR A 190 -13.69 -7.94 -14.17
C THR A 190 -14.16 -6.55 -13.78
N ALA A 191 -15.35 -6.43 -13.20
CA ALA A 191 -15.83 -5.18 -12.62
C ALA A 191 -14.91 -4.66 -11.51
N ARG A 192 -14.39 -5.53 -10.62
CA ARG A 192 -13.39 -5.13 -9.60
C ARG A 192 -12.11 -4.58 -10.23
N TRP A 193 -11.63 -5.20 -11.30
CA TRP A 193 -10.45 -4.74 -12.03
C TRP A 193 -10.67 -3.37 -12.67
N ILE A 194 -11.78 -3.19 -13.40
CA ILE A 194 -12.16 -1.92 -14.02
C ILE A 194 -12.25 -0.82 -12.96
N ARG A 195 -12.86 -1.12 -11.80
CA ARG A 195 -12.92 -0.21 -10.65
C ARG A 195 -11.53 0.19 -10.17
N MET A 196 -10.63 -0.77 -9.92
CA MET A 196 -9.27 -0.48 -9.46
C MET A 196 -8.53 0.43 -10.44
N VAL A 197 -8.58 0.11 -11.74
CA VAL A 197 -7.92 0.92 -12.77
C VAL A 197 -8.51 2.32 -12.80
N ALA A 198 -9.84 2.46 -12.73
CA ALA A 198 -10.48 3.76 -12.67
C ALA A 198 -10.03 4.56 -11.43
N LEU A 199 -10.05 3.96 -10.23
CA LEU A 199 -9.58 4.58 -8.97
C LEU A 199 -8.11 5.04 -9.06
N ALA A 200 -7.28 4.29 -9.78
CA ALA A 200 -5.89 4.63 -10.02
C ALA A 200 -5.71 5.80 -11.00
N ARG A 201 -6.69 6.08 -11.86
CA ARG A 201 -6.62 7.05 -12.97
C ARG A 201 -7.47 8.32 -12.76
N LEU A 202 -8.15 8.46 -11.63
CA LEU A 202 -8.99 9.62 -11.32
C LEU A 202 -8.25 10.97 -11.34
N SER A 203 -7.03 11.04 -10.81
CA SER A 203 -6.23 12.27 -10.80
C SER A 203 -4.74 12.01 -10.96
N GLY A 204 -4.06 12.84 -11.75
CA GLY A 204 -2.62 12.76 -11.98
C GLY A 204 -2.13 13.74 -13.04
N HIS A 205 -0.87 13.64 -13.43
CA HIS A 205 -0.15 14.67 -14.19
C HIS A 205 0.03 14.38 -15.69
N SER A 206 -0.41 13.23 -16.18
CA SER A 206 -0.18 12.80 -17.58
C SER A 206 -1.50 12.51 -18.32
N SER A 207 -1.41 12.33 -19.63
CA SER A 207 -2.56 11.99 -20.49
C SER A 207 -3.19 10.63 -20.20
N GLY A 208 -2.54 9.80 -19.39
CA GLY A 208 -3.08 8.52 -18.92
C GLY A 208 -4.07 8.64 -17.75
N TYR A 209 -4.41 9.85 -17.31
CA TYR A 209 -5.40 10.12 -16.26
C TYR A 209 -6.66 10.76 -16.85
N PHE A 210 -7.79 10.60 -16.17
CA PHE A 210 -9.07 11.19 -16.60
C PHE A 210 -9.11 12.71 -16.38
N SER A 211 -8.34 13.22 -15.42
CA SER A 211 -8.36 14.63 -15.04
C SER A 211 -7.51 15.53 -15.95
N ALA A 212 -7.72 16.84 -15.83
CA ALA A 212 -6.68 17.83 -16.05
C ALA A 212 -5.42 17.48 -15.26
N PRO A 213 -4.21 17.88 -15.70
CA PRO A 213 -3.01 17.52 -14.95
C PRO A 213 -3.03 18.11 -13.53
N SER A 214 -2.94 17.24 -12.52
CA SER A 214 -2.92 17.58 -11.09
C SER A 214 -1.55 17.27 -10.47
N MET A 215 -1.24 17.91 -9.34
CA MET A 215 0.01 17.70 -8.57
C MET A 215 -0.32 17.21 -7.15
N PRO A 216 0.38 16.21 -6.58
CA PRO A 216 1.13 15.11 -7.18
C PRO A 216 0.22 13.92 -7.59
N PRO A 217 0.71 12.91 -8.36
CA PRO A 217 -0.04 11.67 -8.57
C PRO A 217 -0.35 11.03 -7.20
N ASN A 218 -1.56 10.47 -7.04
CA ASN A 218 -2.05 9.77 -5.83
C ASN A 218 -2.70 10.65 -4.77
N GLN A 219 -2.83 11.95 -5.01
CA GLN A 219 -3.61 12.82 -4.14
C GLN A 219 -4.52 13.70 -4.99
N ALA A 220 -5.80 13.69 -4.63
CA ALA A 220 -6.71 14.70 -5.11
C ALA A 220 -6.45 15.98 -4.33
N VAL A 221 -5.96 17.03 -4.99
CA VAL A 221 -5.96 18.38 -4.39
C VAL A 221 -7.41 18.83 -4.13
N SER A 222 -7.60 19.92 -3.40
CA SER A 222 -8.93 20.52 -3.30
C SER A 222 -9.41 21.03 -4.66
N ALA A 223 -10.73 21.05 -4.89
CA ALA A 223 -11.29 21.59 -6.13
C ALA A 223 -10.92 23.06 -6.37
N ALA A 224 -10.85 23.87 -5.30
CA ALA A 224 -10.37 25.25 -5.38
C ALA A 224 -8.92 25.32 -5.87
N ARG A 225 -8.04 24.46 -5.35
CA ARG A 225 -6.65 24.39 -5.80
C ARG A 225 -6.53 23.92 -7.25
N GLN A 226 -7.36 22.96 -7.67
CA GLN A 226 -7.36 22.51 -9.07
C GLN A 226 -7.82 23.61 -10.03
N ARG A 227 -8.86 24.39 -9.69
CA ARG A 227 -9.27 25.56 -10.49
C ARG A 227 -8.14 26.55 -10.67
N ALA A 228 -7.46 26.92 -9.59
CA ALA A 228 -6.30 27.80 -9.64
C ALA A 228 -5.15 27.24 -10.50
N LEU A 229 -4.96 25.91 -10.52
CA LEU A 229 -3.97 25.27 -11.40
C LEU A 229 -4.36 25.34 -12.89
N ASN A 230 -5.65 25.18 -13.20
CA ASN A 230 -6.16 25.28 -14.57
C ASN A 230 -6.04 26.72 -15.10
N GLU A 231 -6.43 27.70 -14.28
CA GLU A 231 -6.31 29.15 -14.60
C GLU A 231 -4.86 29.53 -14.90
N ARG A 232 -3.92 29.14 -14.03
CA ARG A 232 -2.48 29.43 -14.22
C ARG A 232 -1.90 28.81 -15.49
N ARG A 233 -2.48 27.73 -15.99
CA ARG A 233 -2.04 27.05 -17.22
C ARG A 233 -2.79 27.53 -18.46
N GLY A 234 -3.80 28.38 -18.30
CA GLY A 234 -4.66 28.82 -19.39
C GLY A 234 -5.43 27.70 -20.08
N ALA A 235 -5.60 26.54 -19.42
CA ALA A 235 -6.22 25.36 -20.01
C ALA A 235 -7.16 24.66 -19.03
N GLY A 236 -8.40 24.44 -19.47
CA GLY A 236 -9.38 23.64 -18.74
C GLY A 236 -9.12 22.13 -18.85
N PRO A 237 -9.91 21.31 -18.15
CA PRO A 237 -9.83 19.86 -18.28
C PRO A 237 -10.08 19.38 -19.71
N PRO A 238 -9.16 18.61 -20.32
CA PRO A 238 -9.35 18.07 -21.65
C PRO A 238 -10.37 16.92 -21.63
N GLU A 239 -11.05 16.72 -22.75
CA GLU A 239 -11.85 15.52 -22.95
C GLU A 239 -10.96 14.27 -23.01
N ARG A 240 -11.37 13.22 -22.30
CA ARG A 240 -10.66 11.95 -22.15
C ARG A 240 -11.59 10.76 -22.42
N PRO A 241 -11.17 9.80 -23.25
CA PRO A 241 -11.92 8.57 -23.49
C PRO A 241 -11.72 7.58 -22.33
N VAL A 242 -12.73 7.44 -21.45
CA VAL A 242 -12.60 6.66 -20.21
C VAL A 242 -12.26 5.19 -20.48
N ALA A 243 -12.99 4.52 -21.38
CA ALA A 243 -12.76 3.12 -21.71
C ALA A 243 -11.36 2.88 -22.28
N ALA A 244 -10.88 3.72 -23.20
CA ALA A 244 -9.57 3.57 -23.83
C ALA A 244 -8.42 3.71 -22.81
N ILE A 245 -8.54 4.65 -21.85
CA ILE A 245 -7.56 4.80 -20.77
C ILE A 245 -7.52 3.56 -19.87
N ILE A 246 -8.69 2.99 -19.53
CA ILE A 246 -8.79 1.78 -18.71
C ILE A 246 -8.17 0.59 -19.45
N THR A 247 -8.48 0.39 -20.73
CA THR A 247 -7.90 -0.68 -21.57
C THR A 247 -6.38 -0.54 -21.66
N LYS A 248 -5.87 0.67 -21.93
CA LYS A 248 -4.43 0.92 -22.04
C LYS A 248 -3.69 0.62 -20.73
N LYS A 249 -4.22 1.09 -19.59
CA LYS A 249 -3.59 0.82 -18.29
C LYS A 249 -3.71 -0.66 -17.90
N SER A 250 -4.83 -1.32 -18.21
CA SER A 250 -5.00 -2.75 -17.97
C SER A 250 -3.95 -3.58 -18.71
N ARG A 251 -3.73 -3.32 -20.00
CA ARG A 251 -2.67 -3.96 -20.79
C ARG A 251 -1.29 -3.81 -20.14
N SER A 252 -0.97 -2.61 -19.63
CA SER A 252 0.30 -2.36 -18.95
C SER A 252 0.44 -3.14 -17.64
N LEU A 253 -0.63 -3.26 -16.85
CA LEU A 253 -0.62 -3.95 -15.56
C LEU A 253 -0.55 -5.48 -15.72
N LEU A 254 -1.10 -6.02 -16.80
CA LEU A 254 -1.17 -7.47 -17.08
C LEU A 254 0.07 -8.02 -17.80
N ARG A 255 1.05 -7.18 -18.14
CA ARG A 255 2.20 -7.55 -18.98
C ARG A 255 3.03 -8.71 -18.43
N ASP A 256 3.14 -8.82 -17.10
CA ASP A 256 3.97 -9.83 -16.45
C ASP A 256 3.15 -11.09 -16.05
N GLY A 257 1.85 -11.12 -16.38
CA GLY A 257 0.95 -12.24 -16.06
C GLY A 257 0.29 -12.15 -14.67
N PRO A 258 -0.57 -13.12 -14.33
CA PRO A 258 -1.15 -13.24 -12.98
C PRO A 258 -0.11 -13.77 -11.98
N PRO A 259 -0.27 -13.47 -10.67
CA PRO A 259 0.49 -14.19 -9.64
C PRO A 259 0.12 -15.69 -9.67
N PRO A 260 1.00 -16.57 -9.18
CA PRO A 260 0.71 -18.00 -9.13
C PRO A 260 -0.44 -18.28 -8.15
N LEU A 261 -1.26 -19.28 -8.48
CA LEU A 261 -2.29 -19.78 -7.57
C LEU A 261 -1.62 -20.49 -6.38
N VAL A 262 -2.04 -20.15 -5.17
CA VAL A 262 -1.57 -20.77 -3.92
C VAL A 262 -2.79 -21.23 -3.14
N GLY A 263 -2.78 -22.49 -2.66
CA GLY A 263 -3.90 -23.06 -1.93
C GLY A 263 -5.18 -23.13 -2.77
N ASP A 264 -6.31 -22.74 -2.18
CA ASP A 264 -7.62 -22.62 -2.83
C ASP A 264 -7.78 -21.31 -3.64
N GLY A 265 -6.74 -20.47 -3.69
CA GLY A 265 -6.77 -19.16 -4.35
C GLY A 265 -7.49 -18.08 -3.55
N VAL A 266 -7.96 -18.36 -2.34
CA VAL A 266 -8.64 -17.38 -1.48
C VAL A 266 -7.60 -16.68 -0.62
N VAL A 267 -7.58 -15.34 -0.71
CA VAL A 267 -6.73 -14.48 0.12
C VAL A 267 -7.61 -13.75 1.13
N PRO A 268 -7.48 -14.03 2.43
CA PRO A 268 -8.25 -13.34 3.46
C PRO A 268 -7.89 -11.84 3.49
N LEU A 269 -8.86 -10.99 3.15
CA LEU A 269 -8.72 -9.53 3.18
C LEU A 269 -9.76 -8.93 4.13
N PHE A 270 -9.30 -8.11 5.07
CA PHE A 270 -10.15 -7.55 6.12
C PHE A 270 -10.18 -6.02 6.11
N THR A 271 -11.29 -5.47 6.60
CA THR A 271 -11.41 -4.03 6.90
C THR A 271 -11.63 -3.82 8.39
N ARG A 272 -10.54 -3.81 9.16
CA ARG A 272 -10.53 -3.68 10.63
C ARG A 272 -9.36 -2.81 11.10
N PRO A 273 -9.41 -2.29 12.34
CA PRO A 273 -8.23 -1.74 12.98
C PRO A 273 -7.10 -2.78 13.08
N ALA A 274 -5.85 -2.34 12.90
CA ALA A 274 -4.68 -3.22 12.90
C ALA A 274 -4.44 -3.99 14.21
N TRP A 275 -4.98 -3.49 15.31
CA TRP A 275 -4.92 -4.10 16.65
C TRP A 275 -6.06 -5.07 16.96
N SER A 276 -6.94 -5.38 15.99
CA SER A 276 -8.01 -6.35 16.20
C SER A 276 -8.49 -6.99 14.89
N VAL A 277 -8.02 -8.21 14.64
CA VAL A 277 -8.34 -9.01 13.45
C VAL A 277 -8.90 -10.38 13.89
N PRO A 278 -10.09 -10.42 14.53
CA PRO A 278 -10.62 -11.64 15.17
C PRO A 278 -10.94 -12.77 14.17
N ALA A 279 -11.08 -12.45 12.89
CA ALA A 279 -11.31 -13.44 11.84
C ALA A 279 -10.06 -14.28 11.52
N MET A 280 -8.87 -13.86 11.97
CA MET A 280 -7.62 -14.61 11.83
C MET A 280 -7.35 -15.41 13.10
N ALA A 281 -7.04 -16.70 12.92
CA ALA A 281 -6.74 -17.62 14.01
C ALA A 281 -5.44 -17.24 14.73
N THR A 282 -5.37 -17.56 16.02
CA THR A 282 -4.13 -17.41 16.81
C THR A 282 -3.06 -18.35 16.27
N GLY A 283 -1.82 -17.87 16.16
CA GLY A 283 -0.68 -18.67 15.71
C GLY A 283 -0.75 -19.15 14.26
N SER A 284 -1.49 -18.46 13.39
CA SER A 284 -1.72 -18.86 12.00
C SER A 284 -0.83 -18.13 10.98
N VAL A 285 0.07 -17.25 11.43
CA VAL A 285 0.92 -16.42 10.57
C VAL A 285 2.41 -16.74 10.79
N ASP A 286 3.16 -16.90 9.71
CA ASP A 286 4.60 -17.16 9.74
C ASP A 286 5.44 -15.89 9.71
N LEU A 287 4.99 -14.89 8.95
CA LEU A 287 5.67 -13.60 8.83
C LEU A 287 4.64 -12.46 8.74
N VAL A 288 4.84 -11.45 9.56
CA VAL A 288 4.20 -10.13 9.39
C VAL A 288 5.23 -9.17 8.81
N VAL A 289 4.90 -8.52 7.68
CA VAL A 289 5.67 -7.38 7.17
C VAL A 289 4.72 -6.20 7.10
N THR A 290 5.08 -5.08 7.71
CA THR A 290 4.16 -3.94 7.78
C THR A 290 4.86 -2.60 7.94
N SER A 291 4.10 -1.53 7.70
CA SER A 291 4.51 -0.13 7.91
C SER A 291 3.29 0.65 8.41
N PRO A 292 3.20 0.98 9.71
CA PRO A 292 2.07 1.74 10.23
C PRO A 292 2.08 3.18 9.70
N PRO A 293 0.94 3.90 9.76
CA PRO A 293 0.92 5.32 9.46
C PRO A 293 1.87 6.10 10.39
N PHE A 294 2.73 6.93 9.79
CA PHE A 294 3.65 7.78 10.55
C PHE A 294 2.91 8.97 11.17
N LEU A 295 3.43 9.44 12.32
CA LEU A 295 2.98 10.64 13.04
C LEU A 295 2.78 11.83 12.09
N ASP A 296 1.57 12.41 12.05
CA ASP A 296 1.23 13.65 11.33
C ASP A 296 1.42 13.65 9.80
N VAL A 297 1.56 12.51 9.10
CA VAL A 297 1.96 12.51 7.68
C VAL A 297 0.81 12.44 6.66
N VAL A 298 -0.29 11.72 6.95
CA VAL A 298 -1.30 11.38 5.93
C VAL A 298 -2.75 11.52 6.41
N HIS A 299 -3.45 12.54 5.90
CA HIS A 299 -4.91 12.64 6.01
C HIS A 299 -5.59 11.82 4.89
N TYR A 300 -5.79 10.52 5.11
CA TYR A 300 -6.32 9.60 4.09
C TYR A 300 -7.68 10.03 3.53
N GLY A 301 -8.58 10.57 4.36
CA GLY A 301 -9.89 11.07 3.90
C GLY A 301 -9.77 12.24 2.92
N GLN A 302 -8.86 13.19 3.20
CA GLN A 302 -8.58 14.33 2.32
C GLN A 302 -7.80 13.90 1.07
N ALA A 303 -6.89 12.94 1.17
CA ALA A 303 -6.11 12.50 0.02
C ALA A 303 -6.92 11.66 -0.98
N ASN A 304 -7.96 10.95 -0.50
CA ASN A 304 -8.72 9.97 -1.27
C ASN A 304 -10.16 10.39 -1.57
N TRP A 305 -10.54 11.67 -1.39
CA TRP A 305 -11.95 12.09 -1.55
C TRP A 305 -12.53 11.77 -2.94
N LEU A 306 -11.75 11.92 -4.03
CA LEU A 306 -12.16 11.50 -5.39
C LEU A 306 -12.36 9.99 -5.48
N ARG A 307 -11.49 9.20 -4.84
CA ARG A 307 -11.61 7.73 -4.81
C ARG A 307 -12.83 7.28 -4.01
N CYS A 308 -13.09 7.92 -2.86
CA CYS A 308 -14.28 7.64 -2.06
C CYS A 308 -15.55 8.01 -2.83
N TRP A 309 -15.58 9.18 -3.50
CA TRP A 309 -16.68 9.54 -4.40
C TRP A 309 -16.90 8.45 -5.44
N PHE A 310 -15.88 8.07 -6.20
CA PHE A 310 -16.01 7.08 -7.28
C PHE A 310 -16.37 5.67 -6.77
N ALA A 311 -15.81 5.24 -5.65
CA ALA A 311 -16.09 3.93 -5.04
C ALA A 311 -17.43 3.88 -4.27
N GLY A 312 -18.14 5.01 -4.13
CA GLY A 312 -19.38 5.07 -3.35
C GLY A 312 -19.17 4.95 -1.84
N PHE A 313 -17.99 5.31 -1.32
CA PHE A 313 -17.69 5.30 0.11
C PHE A 313 -17.91 6.67 0.74
N ASN A 314 -18.41 6.67 1.98
CA ASN A 314 -18.42 7.88 2.80
C ASN A 314 -17.00 8.17 3.31
N SER A 315 -16.33 9.18 2.74
CA SER A 315 -14.98 9.58 3.14
C SER A 315 -14.87 10.00 4.61
N LYS A 316 -15.96 10.47 5.23
CA LYS A 316 -16.01 10.86 6.64
C LYS A 316 -16.10 9.65 7.59
N ALA A 317 -16.55 8.49 7.10
CA ALA A 317 -16.62 7.26 7.89
C ALA A 317 -15.27 6.56 8.01
N VAL A 318 -14.31 6.88 7.12
CA VAL A 318 -12.93 6.38 7.20
C VAL A 318 -12.15 7.22 8.21
N GLN A 319 -12.32 6.94 9.49
CA GLN A 319 -11.54 7.56 10.56
C GLN A 319 -10.14 6.95 10.59
N VAL A 320 -9.21 7.49 9.81
CA VAL A 320 -7.79 7.21 10.04
C VAL A 320 -7.32 8.14 11.14
N SER A 321 -7.08 7.58 12.32
CA SER A 321 -6.53 8.30 13.47
C SER A 321 -5.21 8.96 13.07
N VAL A 322 -5.22 10.30 13.00
CA VAL A 322 -3.98 11.07 13.00
C VAL A 322 -3.49 11.05 14.43
N TRP A 323 -2.26 10.59 14.63
CA TRP A 323 -1.63 10.52 15.95
C TRP A 323 -0.74 11.76 16.10
N PRO A 324 -1.16 12.81 16.82
CA PRO A 324 -0.40 14.06 16.91
C PRO A 324 0.74 14.03 17.93
N ASN A 325 0.82 12.97 18.75
CA ASN A 325 1.77 12.84 19.84
C ASN A 325 2.43 11.45 19.80
N PRO A 326 3.78 11.37 19.87
CA PRO A 326 4.52 10.12 20.04
C PRO A 326 3.93 9.14 21.05
N MET A 327 3.44 9.61 22.21
CA MET A 327 2.85 8.71 23.23
C MET A 327 1.61 7.96 22.72
N LYS A 328 0.70 8.66 22.01
CA LYS A 328 -0.49 8.01 21.45
C LYS A 328 -0.14 7.06 20.31
N TRP A 329 0.87 7.40 19.52
CA TRP A 329 1.38 6.51 18.48
C TRP A 329 2.04 5.27 19.06
N GLN A 330 2.80 5.43 20.16
CA GLN A 330 3.43 4.32 20.86
C GLN A 330 2.38 3.37 21.49
N ALA A 331 1.30 3.92 22.05
CA ALA A 331 0.16 3.12 22.52
C ALA A 331 -0.50 2.32 21.38
N MET A 332 -0.72 2.95 20.21
CA MET A 332 -1.19 2.23 19.02
C MET A 332 -0.20 1.14 18.59
N ALA A 333 1.10 1.43 18.57
CA ALA A 333 2.13 0.44 18.23
C ALA A 333 2.12 -0.73 19.22
N HIS A 334 1.95 -0.47 20.52
CA HIS A 334 1.79 -1.50 21.54
C HIS A 334 0.61 -2.43 21.23
N ASP A 335 -0.57 -1.88 20.97
CA ASP A 335 -1.78 -2.67 20.69
C ASP A 335 -1.65 -3.49 19.41
N VAL A 336 -0.97 -2.95 18.39
CA VAL A 336 -0.62 -3.70 17.18
C VAL A 336 0.35 -4.83 17.50
N LEU A 337 1.40 -4.57 18.27
CA LEU A 337 2.37 -5.61 18.66
C LEU A 337 1.71 -6.74 19.47
N VAL A 338 0.74 -6.42 20.35
CA VAL A 338 -0.06 -7.43 21.07
C VAL A 338 -0.84 -8.30 20.10
N GLU A 339 -1.56 -7.69 19.15
CA GLU A 339 -2.33 -8.46 18.16
C GLU A 339 -1.43 -9.28 17.23
N MET A 340 -0.27 -8.73 16.82
CA MET A 340 0.68 -9.47 16.00
C MET A 340 1.27 -10.67 16.78
N ALA A 341 1.43 -10.55 18.10
CA ALA A 341 1.89 -11.65 18.94
C ALA A 341 0.85 -12.76 19.05
N ARG A 342 -0.44 -12.43 18.99
CA ARG A 342 -1.52 -13.42 18.90
C ARG A 342 -1.53 -14.13 17.54
N LEU A 343 -1.36 -13.39 16.45
CA LEU A 343 -1.45 -13.93 15.08
C LEU A 343 -0.23 -14.78 14.69
N LEU A 344 0.97 -14.37 15.13
CA LEU A 344 2.21 -15.08 14.81
C LEU A 344 2.29 -16.42 15.55
N ARG A 345 2.66 -17.47 14.81
CA ARG A 345 3.06 -18.75 15.43
C ARG A 345 4.34 -18.57 16.25
N PRO A 346 4.61 -19.41 17.27
CA PRO A 346 5.93 -19.48 17.89
C PRO A 346 7.04 -19.67 16.84
N GLY A 347 8.11 -18.88 16.91
CA GLY A 347 9.18 -18.82 15.90
C GLY A 347 8.82 -18.08 14.61
N GLY A 348 7.62 -17.50 14.50
CA GLY A 348 7.23 -16.58 13.42
C GLY A 348 7.88 -15.21 13.58
N PHE A 349 7.93 -14.43 12.49
CA PHE A 349 8.69 -13.17 12.45
C PHE A 349 7.78 -11.96 12.28
N LEU A 350 8.14 -10.85 12.94
CA LEU A 350 7.57 -9.54 12.67
C LEU A 350 8.67 -8.60 12.14
N ALA A 351 8.41 -8.03 10.97
CA ALA A 351 9.21 -6.98 10.36
C ALA A 351 8.39 -5.68 10.31
N PHE A 352 8.75 -4.75 11.18
CA PHE A 352 8.00 -3.53 11.43
C PHE A 352 8.78 -2.32 10.86
N GLU A 353 8.40 -1.88 9.67
CA GLU A 353 9.04 -0.76 8.97
C GLU A 353 8.57 0.57 9.51
N VAL A 354 9.52 1.39 9.92
CA VAL A 354 9.29 2.73 10.43
C VAL A 354 10.44 3.65 10.01
N GLY A 355 10.23 4.95 10.14
CA GLY A 355 11.25 5.96 9.83
C GLY A 355 11.52 6.88 11.02
N LYS A 356 12.49 7.78 10.85
CA LYS A 356 12.63 8.92 11.74
C LYS A 356 11.68 10.04 11.28
N VAL A 357 10.93 10.62 12.21
CA VAL A 357 9.96 11.70 11.93
C VAL A 357 10.38 13.00 12.62
N ARG A 358 9.65 14.10 12.34
CA ARG A 358 9.95 15.45 12.86
C ARG A 358 11.41 15.87 12.65
N LYS A 359 11.86 15.81 11.38
CA LYS A 359 13.24 16.11 10.96
C LYS A 359 14.31 15.28 11.67
N GLY A 360 13.98 14.04 12.03
CA GLY A 360 14.92 13.11 12.65
C GLY A 360 14.93 13.11 14.17
N THR A 361 14.20 14.02 14.83
CA THR A 361 14.19 14.14 16.29
C THR A 361 13.45 13.01 17.01
N VAL A 362 12.53 12.33 16.31
CA VAL A 362 11.80 11.18 16.86
C VAL A 362 12.17 9.93 16.06
N ASP A 363 12.84 8.98 16.71
CA ASP A 363 13.15 7.67 16.13
C ASP A 363 12.04 6.65 16.47
N LEU A 364 11.15 6.42 15.52
CA LEU A 364 10.06 5.45 15.69
C LEU A 364 10.59 4.01 15.83
N ALA A 365 11.77 3.69 15.29
CA ALA A 365 12.35 2.35 15.43
C ALA A 365 12.71 2.06 16.89
N GLN A 366 13.28 3.05 17.58
CA GLN A 366 13.59 2.96 19.00
C GLN A 366 12.32 2.82 19.85
N LEU A 367 11.28 3.60 19.55
CA LEU A 367 9.99 3.49 20.26
C LEU A 367 9.38 2.09 20.09
N VAL A 368 9.38 1.53 18.88
CA VAL A 368 8.88 0.16 18.62
C VAL A 368 9.73 -0.88 19.36
N TRP A 369 11.05 -0.73 19.34
CA TRP A 369 11.99 -1.62 20.04
C TRP A 369 11.77 -1.65 21.56
N GLU A 370 11.52 -0.49 22.16
CA GLU A 370 11.26 -0.34 23.59
C GLU A 370 9.86 -0.87 23.95
N THR A 371 8.85 -0.56 23.13
CA THR A 371 7.47 -1.01 23.34
C THR A 371 7.36 -2.55 23.38
N ALA A 372 8.21 -3.25 22.63
CA ALA A 372 8.24 -4.71 22.61
C ALA A 372 8.88 -5.37 23.84
N GLN A 373 9.49 -4.62 24.78
CA GLN A 373 10.30 -5.19 25.87
C GLN A 373 9.55 -6.20 26.76
N ASN A 374 8.25 -5.97 27.00
CA ASN A 374 7.42 -6.83 27.85
C ASN A 374 6.40 -7.66 27.05
N LEU A 375 6.58 -7.72 25.73
CA LEU A 375 5.75 -8.53 24.84
C LEU A 375 6.48 -9.83 24.51
N PRO A 376 5.77 -10.89 24.07
CA PRO A 376 6.36 -12.21 23.94
C PRO A 376 7.16 -12.35 22.63
N TYR A 377 8.17 -11.48 22.50
CA TYR A 377 9.07 -11.35 21.37
C TYR A 377 10.52 -11.47 21.81
N ARG A 378 11.29 -12.22 21.04
CA ARG A 378 12.73 -12.05 20.97
C ARG A 378 13.04 -10.90 20.02
N ARG A 379 13.64 -9.84 20.55
CA ARG A 379 14.03 -8.66 19.78
C ARG A 379 15.35 -8.93 19.05
N LEU A 380 15.33 -9.02 17.72
CA LEU A 380 16.48 -9.47 16.92
C LEU A 380 17.42 -8.32 16.56
N GLY A 381 16.86 -7.19 16.12
CA GLY A 381 17.61 -6.00 15.74
C GLY A 381 16.84 -5.12 14.76
N CYS A 382 17.55 -4.22 14.08
CA CYS A 382 16.99 -3.34 13.06
C CYS A 382 17.77 -3.46 11.75
N LEU A 383 17.06 -3.67 10.66
CA LEU A 383 17.61 -3.58 9.31
C LEU A 383 17.50 -2.13 8.84
N VAL A 384 18.62 -1.50 8.52
CA VAL A 384 18.68 -0.11 8.04
C VAL A 384 19.13 -0.13 6.59
N HIS A 385 18.16 0.01 5.70
CA HIS A 385 18.44 0.09 4.27
C HIS A 385 18.80 1.52 3.86
N GLU A 386 20.06 1.78 3.52
CA GLU A 386 20.51 3.11 3.06
C GLU A 386 20.85 3.09 1.57
N GLN A 387 20.39 4.10 0.82
CA GLN A 387 20.77 4.35 -0.57
C GLN A 387 21.12 5.84 -0.76
N GLY A 388 22.26 6.12 -1.40
CA GLY A 388 22.58 7.47 -1.87
C GLY A 388 21.78 7.78 -3.14
N PHE A 389 20.84 8.72 -3.10
CA PHE A 389 20.12 9.18 -4.30
C PHE A 389 20.93 10.26 -5.02
N THR A 390 21.18 10.09 -6.32
CA THR A 390 21.91 11.07 -7.15
C THR A 390 21.00 11.94 -8.02
N LYS A 391 19.69 11.67 -8.18
CA LYS A 391 18.95 12.29 -9.31
C LYS A 391 17.49 12.73 -9.12
N THR A 392 16.87 12.64 -7.94
CA THR A 392 15.45 13.06 -7.78
C THR A 392 15.18 14.00 -6.60
N ALA A 393 16.13 14.17 -5.70
CA ALA A 393 16.01 15.06 -4.54
C ALA A 393 16.21 16.55 -4.95
N HIS A 394 17.04 16.82 -5.97
CA HIS A 394 17.30 18.17 -6.49
C HIS A 394 16.09 18.87 -7.13
N CYS A 395 15.14 18.15 -7.72
CA CYS A 395 13.97 18.78 -8.37
C CYS A 395 12.94 19.32 -7.36
N TRP A 396 13.04 18.94 -6.08
CA TRP A 396 12.11 19.32 -5.02
C TRP A 396 12.79 20.08 -3.87
N GLY A 397 14.05 20.50 -4.04
CA GLY A 397 14.78 21.27 -3.03
C GLY A 397 15.02 20.52 -1.72
N VAL A 398 15.07 19.19 -1.75
CA VAL A 398 15.40 18.37 -0.59
C VAL A 398 16.82 17.84 -0.79
N ASP A 399 17.79 18.39 -0.07
CA ASP A 399 19.14 17.82 -0.03
C ASP A 399 19.13 16.48 0.71
N ASN A 400 20.00 15.56 0.27
CA ASN A 400 20.21 14.28 0.95
C ASN A 400 20.49 14.53 2.45
N ASN A 401 19.77 13.80 3.32
CA ASN A 401 19.97 13.77 4.78
C ASN A 401 19.66 15.05 5.59
N GLN A 402 18.97 16.08 5.07
CA GLN A 402 18.58 17.23 5.91
C GLN A 402 17.18 17.17 6.57
N GLY A 403 16.31 16.23 6.20
CA GLY A 403 14.90 16.24 6.67
C GLY A 403 14.32 14.91 7.18
N GLY A 404 15.06 13.82 7.05
CA GLY A 404 14.64 12.45 7.33
C GLY A 404 15.61 11.49 6.64
N THR A 405 15.94 10.36 7.27
CA THR A 405 16.89 9.41 6.70
C THR A 405 16.35 8.86 5.39
N ASN A 406 17.15 8.95 4.31
CA ASN A 406 16.87 8.37 2.98
C ASN A 406 16.88 6.83 2.98
N GLY A 407 16.44 6.21 4.07
CA GLY A 407 16.54 4.79 4.32
C GLY A 407 15.36 4.23 5.12
N ASN A 408 15.03 2.97 4.84
CA ASN A 408 13.99 2.23 5.57
C ASN A 408 14.61 1.61 6.83
N ARG A 409 13.94 1.75 7.98
CA ARG A 409 14.34 1.09 9.23
C ARG A 409 13.31 0.02 9.56
N ILE A 410 13.72 -1.23 9.64
CA ILE A 410 12.82 -2.37 9.86
C ILE A 410 13.22 -3.02 11.16
N VAL A 411 12.40 -2.84 12.20
CA VAL A 411 12.60 -3.49 13.49
C VAL A 411 12.13 -4.94 13.37
N LEU A 412 13.00 -5.87 13.75
CA LEU A 412 12.80 -7.30 13.58
C LEU A 412 12.59 -7.99 14.93
N PHE A 413 11.53 -8.78 15.00
CA PHE A 413 11.18 -9.61 16.13
C PHE A 413 10.94 -11.05 15.70
N GLU A 414 11.19 -11.98 16.61
CA GLU A 414 10.78 -13.38 16.52
C GLU A 414 9.81 -13.66 17.67
N ARG A 415 8.67 -14.28 17.38
CA ARG A 415 7.66 -14.65 18.38
C ARG A 415 8.20 -15.79 19.26
N LEU A 416 8.12 -15.61 20.59
CA LEU A 416 8.58 -16.60 21.58
C LEU A 416 7.79 -17.91 21.59
#